data_AF-A0A1Y4QYX8-F1
#
_entry.id   AF-A0A1Y4QYX8-F1
#
_cell.length_a   1.000
_cell.length_b   1.000
_cell.length_c   1.000
_cell.angle_alpha   90.00
_cell.angle_beta   90.00
_cell.angle_gamma   90.00
#
_symmetry.space_group_name_H-M   'P 1'
#
loop_
_entity.id
_entity.type
_entity.pdbx_description
1 polymer ?
#
loop_
_entity_poly.entity_id
_entity_poly.type
_entity_poly.pdbx_seq_one_letter_code
_entity_poly.pdbx_strand_id
1 'polypeptide(L)'
;MKKNTKIAVVVGLVVLLGAGGGFGYYNHLKTEQTKQEIKLESLKLKQLQQEVNKFYESNKKDFLAKDLKKEEVVKVEKQVDEIKVNAELTPTKNEVKNALKDVSTKLEVQTQINNLYEKPVINGSQVVKDVPIKANVDKKQVEAVKLTKANDAWTKAVTALKADSATQVKNTDDAKQAVKALEKDRTPENLAKAQEALNKVKNTTVKKDLNTKVDPVKKEIETKVQEQQAKQQADAQTQTQAQQQSTSQAQGTTSAPQTQSTPATSGNTGGTSNNVAPRQSQPAQSSNNGGGSSTPSQPAQQPSQPANQNNSGDGYWTDGKYYNTDHDGDGNVDWWDGMLEDYFTID
;
A
#
# COMPACT_ATOMS: atom_id res chain seq x y z
N MET A 1 -25.75 -0.78 -28.95
CA MET A 1 -26.14 -1.58 -27.77
C MET A 1 -25.59 -3.00 -27.97
N LYS A 2 -24.52 -3.38 -27.26
CA LYS A 2 -23.91 -4.72 -27.39
C LYS A 2 -24.66 -5.69 -26.48
N LYS A 3 -25.22 -6.76 -27.06
CA LYS A 3 -26.03 -7.77 -26.36
C LYS A 3 -25.11 -8.63 -25.48
N ASN A 4 -25.33 -8.58 -24.16
CA ASN A 4 -24.67 -9.47 -23.20
C ASN A 4 -25.45 -10.78 -23.13
N THR A 5 -25.09 -11.74 -23.98
CA THR A 5 -25.63 -13.11 -23.90
C THR A 5 -25.10 -13.77 -22.64
N LYS A 6 -25.96 -13.88 -21.61
CA LYS A 6 -25.69 -14.69 -20.43
C LYS A 6 -25.69 -16.15 -20.87
N ILE A 7 -24.49 -16.73 -21.03
CA ILE A 7 -24.34 -18.17 -21.29
C ILE A 7 -24.63 -18.87 -19.96
N ALA A 8 -25.85 -19.38 -19.81
CA ALA A 8 -26.17 -20.34 -18.77
C ALA A 8 -25.40 -21.62 -19.08
N VAL A 9 -24.36 -21.90 -18.29
CA VAL A 9 -23.56 -23.13 -18.42
C VAL A 9 -24.39 -24.28 -17.83
N VAL A 10 -25.15 -24.96 -18.69
CA VAL A 10 -25.80 -26.22 -18.36
C VAL A 10 -24.79 -27.35 -18.57
N VAL A 11 -24.20 -27.84 -17.47
CA VAL A 11 -23.26 -28.96 -17.47
C VAL A 11 -24.04 -30.28 -17.60
N GLY A 12 -24.25 -30.73 -18.83
CA GLY A 12 -24.85 -32.03 -19.14
C GLY A 12 -23.83 -33.17 -19.00
N LEU A 13 -24.04 -34.04 -18.01
CA LEU A 13 -23.25 -35.23 -17.72
C LEU A 13 -23.81 -36.41 -18.53
N VAL A 14 -23.12 -36.85 -19.60
CA VAL A 14 -23.49 -38.07 -20.34
C VAL A 14 -22.53 -39.19 -19.95
N VAL A 15 -23.01 -40.12 -19.13
CA VAL A 15 -22.29 -41.33 -18.72
C VAL A 15 -22.52 -42.39 -19.79
N LEU A 16 -21.51 -42.66 -20.63
CA LEU A 16 -21.51 -43.85 -21.49
C LEU A 16 -21.02 -45.05 -20.67
N LEU A 17 -22.00 -45.79 -20.14
CA LEU A 17 -21.87 -47.16 -19.64
C LEU A 17 -21.72 -48.11 -20.84
N GLY A 18 -20.74 -49.01 -20.77
CA GLY A 18 -20.61 -50.14 -21.69
C GLY A 18 -20.06 -51.34 -20.93
N ALA A 19 -20.95 -52.29 -20.62
CA ALA A 19 -20.68 -53.54 -19.95
C ALA A 19 -20.58 -54.72 -20.95
N GLY A 20 -19.76 -55.72 -20.63
CA GLY A 20 -20.12 -57.15 -20.73
C GLY A 20 -19.73 -57.97 -21.97
N GLY A 21 -18.82 -58.95 -21.75
CA GLY A 21 -19.10 -60.40 -21.96
C GLY A 21 -18.57 -61.12 -23.22
N GLY A 22 -17.86 -62.24 -23.02
CA GLY A 22 -17.78 -63.37 -23.99
C GLY A 22 -16.38 -63.93 -24.30
N PHE A 23 -16.01 -65.05 -23.66
CA PHE A 23 -14.72 -65.76 -23.76
C PHE A 23 -14.72 -66.73 -24.96
N GLY A 24 -13.78 -66.60 -25.92
CA GLY A 24 -13.67 -67.60 -27.01
C GLY A 24 -12.84 -67.29 -28.26
N TYR A 25 -12.22 -66.11 -28.40
CA TYR A 25 -11.42 -65.74 -29.60
C TYR A 25 -10.17 -64.91 -29.19
N TYR A 26 -9.26 -65.53 -28.45
CA TYR A 26 -8.56 -64.87 -27.33
C TYR A 26 -7.46 -63.82 -27.65
N ASN A 27 -6.85 -63.80 -28.85
CA ASN A 27 -5.79 -62.81 -29.15
C ASN A 27 -6.26 -61.64 -30.04
N HIS A 28 -6.95 -61.90 -31.14
CA HIS A 28 -7.42 -60.82 -32.03
C HIS A 28 -8.57 -60.01 -31.41
N LEU A 29 -9.45 -60.65 -30.63
CA LEU A 29 -10.54 -59.95 -29.94
C LEU A 29 -10.02 -59.10 -28.78
N LYS A 30 -8.97 -59.53 -28.07
CA LYS A 30 -8.30 -58.71 -27.06
C LYS A 30 -7.69 -57.47 -27.69
N THR A 31 -7.01 -57.60 -28.82
CA THR A 31 -6.45 -56.43 -29.52
C THR A 31 -7.55 -55.44 -29.94
N GLU A 32 -8.68 -55.91 -30.48
CA GLU A 32 -9.77 -55.03 -30.89
C GLU A 32 -10.57 -54.45 -29.71
N GLN A 33 -10.80 -55.23 -28.65
CA GLN A 33 -11.43 -54.73 -27.41
C GLN A 33 -10.56 -53.69 -26.71
N THR A 34 -9.25 -53.95 -26.60
CA THR A 34 -8.29 -52.98 -26.07
C THR A 34 -8.25 -51.72 -26.94
N LYS A 35 -8.24 -51.84 -28.28
CA LYS A 35 -8.33 -50.66 -29.17
C LYS A 35 -9.64 -49.89 -29.00
N GLN A 36 -10.78 -50.57 -28.83
CA GLN A 36 -12.06 -49.91 -28.59
C GLN A 36 -12.12 -49.23 -27.22
N GLU A 37 -11.57 -49.84 -26.19
CA GLU A 37 -11.46 -49.26 -24.84
C GLU A 37 -10.56 -48.01 -24.86
N ILE A 38 -9.38 -48.10 -25.49
CA ILE A 38 -8.48 -46.95 -25.69
C ILE A 38 -9.18 -45.84 -26.47
N LYS A 39 -9.92 -46.16 -27.53
CA LYS A 39 -10.67 -45.18 -28.32
C LYS A 39 -11.77 -44.52 -27.50
N LEU A 40 -12.50 -45.29 -26.68
CA LEU A 40 -13.53 -44.76 -25.80
C LEU A 40 -12.94 -43.83 -24.74
N GLU A 41 -11.85 -44.23 -24.10
CA GLU A 41 -11.14 -43.41 -23.12
C GLU A 41 -10.53 -42.15 -23.76
N SER A 42 -10.01 -42.25 -24.98
CA SER A 42 -9.56 -41.09 -25.77
C SER A 42 -10.70 -40.11 -26.01
N LEU A 43 -11.90 -40.59 -26.37
CA LEU A 43 -13.07 -39.73 -26.56
C LEU A 43 -13.52 -39.07 -25.25
N LYS A 44 -13.58 -39.84 -24.16
CA LYS A 44 -13.89 -39.29 -22.82
C LYS A 44 -12.88 -38.21 -22.43
N LEU A 45 -11.60 -38.46 -22.65
CA LEU A 45 -10.54 -37.53 -22.31
C LEU A 45 -10.59 -36.25 -23.16
N LYS A 46 -10.92 -36.36 -24.46
CA LYS A 46 -11.18 -35.19 -25.32
C LYS A 46 -12.38 -34.38 -24.85
N GLN A 47 -13.45 -35.04 -24.42
CA GLN A 47 -14.62 -34.36 -23.84
C GLN A 47 -14.26 -33.64 -22.54
N LEU A 48 -13.51 -34.28 -21.66
CA LEU A 48 -13.00 -33.66 -20.43
C LEU A 48 -12.07 -32.49 -20.74
N GLN A 49 -11.20 -32.59 -21.74
CA GLN A 49 -10.37 -31.47 -22.19
C GLN A 49 -11.22 -30.28 -22.68
N GLN A 50 -12.29 -30.54 -23.42
CA GLN A 50 -13.24 -29.50 -23.83
C GLN A 50 -13.98 -28.88 -22.63
N GLU A 51 -14.32 -29.68 -21.63
CA GLU A 51 -14.95 -29.19 -20.39
C GLU A 51 -13.99 -28.30 -19.59
N VAL A 52 -12.74 -28.73 -19.42
CA VAL A 52 -11.70 -27.90 -18.78
C VAL A 52 -11.45 -26.61 -19.56
N ASN A 53 -11.48 -26.64 -20.90
CA ASN A 53 -11.36 -25.41 -21.69
C ASN A 53 -12.51 -24.42 -21.44
N LYS A 54 -13.71 -24.90 -21.07
CA LYS A 54 -14.85 -24.03 -20.69
C LYS A 54 -14.69 -23.40 -19.31
N PHE A 55 -13.77 -23.88 -18.46
CA PHE A 55 -13.43 -23.24 -17.20
C PHE A 55 -12.61 -21.95 -17.39
N TYR A 56 -12.17 -21.67 -18.61
CA TYR A 56 -11.59 -20.39 -18.99
C TYR A 56 -12.61 -19.53 -19.73
N GLU A 57 -12.57 -18.22 -19.55
CA GLU A 57 -13.46 -17.31 -20.30
C GLU A 57 -13.09 -17.21 -21.78
N SER A 58 -11.84 -17.54 -22.14
CA SER A 58 -11.40 -17.54 -23.52
C SER A 58 -10.26 -18.54 -23.78
N ASN A 59 -9.99 -18.78 -25.06
CA ASN A 59 -8.89 -19.64 -25.51
C ASN A 59 -7.49 -19.16 -25.09
N LYS A 60 -7.34 -17.89 -24.67
CA LYS A 60 -6.09 -17.38 -24.11
C LYS A 60 -5.78 -17.95 -22.72
N LYS A 61 -6.79 -18.48 -22.03
CA LYS A 61 -6.70 -19.08 -20.69
C LYS A 61 -6.15 -18.15 -19.61
N ASP A 62 -6.13 -16.84 -19.87
CA ASP A 62 -5.73 -15.84 -18.87
C ASP A 62 -6.69 -15.85 -17.68
N PHE A 63 -8.00 -15.71 -17.94
CA PHE A 63 -9.05 -15.61 -16.93
C PHE A 63 -9.95 -16.86 -16.92
N LEU A 64 -10.44 -17.19 -15.73
CA LEU A 64 -11.45 -18.22 -15.52
C LEU A 64 -12.81 -17.80 -16.09
N ALA A 65 -13.69 -18.75 -16.34
CA ALA A 65 -15.06 -18.46 -16.70
C ALA A 65 -15.79 -17.74 -15.56
N LYS A 66 -16.82 -16.97 -15.93
CA LYS A 66 -17.65 -16.26 -14.94
C LYS A 66 -18.38 -17.24 -14.06
N ASP A 67 -18.45 -16.92 -12.78
CA ASP A 67 -19.18 -17.65 -11.75
C ASP A 67 -18.76 -19.14 -11.63
N LEU A 68 -17.56 -19.51 -12.10
CA LEU A 68 -17.01 -20.87 -12.00
C LEU A 68 -16.93 -21.30 -10.54
N LYS A 69 -17.46 -22.47 -10.23
CA LYS A 69 -17.50 -23.02 -8.87
C LYS A 69 -16.43 -24.09 -8.67
N LYS A 70 -15.95 -24.22 -7.43
CA LYS A 70 -14.94 -25.22 -7.06
C LYS A 70 -15.46 -26.64 -7.27
N GLU A 71 -16.75 -26.87 -7.04
CA GLU A 71 -17.40 -28.16 -7.19
C GLU A 71 -17.39 -28.65 -8.63
N GLU A 72 -17.48 -27.74 -9.61
CA GLU A 72 -17.42 -28.08 -11.04
C GLU A 72 -16.01 -28.55 -11.43
N VAL A 73 -14.98 -27.87 -10.92
CA VAL A 73 -13.58 -28.23 -11.17
C VAL A 73 -13.25 -29.60 -10.53
N VAL A 74 -13.64 -29.80 -9.28
CA VAL A 74 -13.42 -31.07 -8.54
C VAL A 74 -14.13 -32.24 -9.21
N LYS A 75 -15.31 -32.02 -9.78
CA LYS A 75 -16.05 -33.06 -10.51
C LYS A 75 -15.28 -33.53 -11.75
N VAL A 76 -14.76 -32.60 -12.55
CA VAL A 76 -13.97 -32.93 -13.74
C VAL A 76 -12.63 -33.57 -13.37
N GLU A 77 -11.99 -33.11 -12.29
CA GLU A 77 -10.76 -33.72 -11.76
C GLU A 77 -10.94 -35.20 -11.42
N LYS A 78 -12.03 -35.56 -10.73
CA LYS A 78 -12.38 -36.97 -10.45
C LYS A 78 -12.59 -37.79 -11.72
N GLN A 79 -13.31 -37.24 -12.71
CA GLN A 79 -13.55 -37.93 -13.97
C GLN A 79 -12.25 -38.17 -14.77
N VAL A 80 -11.30 -37.23 -14.71
CA VAL A 80 -9.98 -37.39 -15.33
C VAL A 80 -9.18 -38.48 -14.60
N ASP A 81 -9.24 -38.52 -13.27
CA ASP A 81 -8.55 -39.55 -12.48
C ASP A 81 -9.03 -40.96 -12.80
N GLU A 82 -10.34 -41.14 -13.03
CA GLU A 82 -10.98 -42.42 -13.38
C GLU A 82 -10.58 -42.98 -14.77
N ILE A 83 -10.03 -42.17 -15.69
CA ILE A 83 -9.56 -42.65 -17.00
C ILE A 83 -8.40 -43.62 -16.82
N LYS A 84 -8.47 -44.84 -17.36
CA LYS A 84 -7.35 -45.78 -17.27
C LYS A 84 -6.17 -45.26 -18.09
N VAL A 85 -4.97 -45.51 -17.57
CA VAL A 85 -3.74 -45.00 -18.16
C VAL A 85 -3.12 -46.11 -19.01
N ASN A 86 -2.82 -45.76 -20.26
CA ASN A 86 -1.93 -46.50 -21.14
C ASN A 86 -0.95 -45.50 -21.79
N ALA A 87 0.08 -46.00 -22.47
CA ALA A 87 1.11 -45.16 -23.06
C ALA A 87 0.55 -44.10 -24.03
N GLU A 88 -0.50 -44.43 -24.80
CA GLU A 88 -1.11 -43.51 -25.77
C GLU A 88 -1.91 -42.38 -25.11
N LEU A 89 -2.58 -42.64 -23.99
CA LEU A 89 -3.44 -41.66 -23.32
C LEU A 89 -2.72 -40.83 -22.24
N THR A 90 -1.56 -41.28 -21.78
CA THR A 90 -0.78 -40.62 -20.71
C THR A 90 -0.49 -39.15 -21.02
N PRO A 91 -0.01 -38.76 -22.22
CA PRO A 91 0.32 -37.37 -22.51
C PRO A 91 -0.90 -36.45 -22.43
N THR A 92 -2.02 -36.84 -23.07
CA THR A 92 -3.26 -36.06 -23.04
C THR A 92 -3.84 -36.00 -21.62
N LYS A 93 -3.76 -37.08 -20.83
CA LYS A 93 -4.27 -37.08 -19.45
C LYS A 93 -3.50 -36.09 -18.59
N ASN A 94 -2.18 -36.06 -18.75
CA ASN A 94 -1.32 -35.11 -18.05
C ASN A 94 -1.59 -33.66 -18.49
N GLU A 95 -1.86 -33.40 -19.77
CA GLU A 95 -2.26 -32.08 -20.26
C GLU A 95 -3.56 -31.60 -19.57
N VAL A 96 -4.58 -32.45 -19.52
CA VAL A 96 -5.85 -32.12 -18.86
C VAL A 96 -5.65 -31.90 -17.36
N LYS A 97 -4.85 -32.73 -16.69
CA LYS A 97 -4.50 -32.54 -15.26
C LYS A 97 -3.76 -31.24 -15.00
N ASN A 98 -2.82 -30.87 -15.86
CA ASN A 98 -2.09 -29.61 -15.73
C ASN A 98 -3.02 -28.40 -15.90
N ALA A 99 -3.95 -28.45 -16.85
CA ALA A 99 -4.95 -27.41 -17.02
C ALA A 99 -5.90 -27.33 -15.80
N LEU A 100 -6.35 -28.47 -15.26
CA LEU A 100 -7.14 -28.49 -14.01
C LEU A 100 -6.38 -27.91 -12.82
N LYS A 101 -5.08 -28.22 -12.69
CA LYS A 101 -4.23 -27.65 -11.64
C LYS A 101 -4.12 -26.14 -11.75
N ASP A 102 -3.97 -25.62 -12.97
CA ASP A 102 -3.97 -24.18 -13.23
C ASP A 102 -5.32 -23.55 -12.87
N VAL A 103 -6.43 -24.12 -13.33
CA VAL A 103 -7.80 -23.67 -12.98
C VAL A 103 -8.00 -23.64 -11.47
N SER A 104 -7.67 -24.72 -10.76
CA SER A 104 -7.78 -24.81 -9.30
C SER A 104 -6.94 -23.77 -8.59
N THR A 105 -5.71 -23.54 -9.06
CA THR A 105 -4.81 -22.53 -8.48
C THR A 105 -5.38 -21.12 -8.69
N LYS A 106 -5.79 -20.79 -9.92
CA LYS A 106 -6.42 -19.49 -10.24
C LYS A 106 -7.70 -19.30 -9.43
N LEU A 107 -8.53 -20.33 -9.26
CA LEU A 107 -9.80 -20.23 -8.55
C LEU A 107 -9.61 -19.99 -7.06
N GLU A 108 -8.65 -20.68 -6.44
CA GLU A 108 -8.28 -20.49 -5.04
C GLU A 108 -7.78 -19.06 -4.80
N VAL A 109 -6.84 -18.59 -5.62
CA VAL A 109 -6.30 -17.23 -5.50
C VAL A 109 -7.36 -16.17 -5.78
N GLN A 110 -8.23 -16.38 -6.79
CA GLN A 110 -9.36 -15.51 -7.09
C GLN A 110 -10.35 -15.45 -5.92
N THR A 111 -10.58 -16.56 -5.24
CA THR A 111 -11.44 -16.63 -4.05
C THR A 111 -10.81 -15.85 -2.89
N GLN A 112 -9.51 -16.06 -2.64
CA GLN A 112 -8.78 -15.34 -1.60
C GLN A 112 -8.80 -13.82 -1.83
N ILE A 113 -8.47 -13.36 -3.05
CA ILE A 113 -8.47 -11.93 -3.36
C ILE A 113 -9.88 -11.34 -3.26
N ASN A 114 -10.90 -11.99 -3.83
CA ASN A 114 -12.29 -11.51 -3.74
C ASN A 114 -12.78 -11.43 -2.29
N ASN A 115 -12.33 -12.34 -1.41
CA ASN A 115 -12.71 -12.34 -0.02
C ASN A 115 -12.15 -11.17 0.79
N LEU A 116 -11.12 -10.46 0.30
CA LEU A 116 -10.61 -9.24 0.93
C LEU A 116 -11.55 -8.04 0.71
N TYR A 117 -12.35 -8.05 -0.34
CA TYR A 117 -13.17 -6.91 -0.77
C TYR A 117 -14.64 -7.06 -0.36
N GLU A 118 -15.35 -5.94 -0.19
CA GLU A 118 -16.79 -5.95 0.14
C GLU A 118 -17.65 -6.60 -0.97
N LYS A 119 -17.14 -6.64 -2.20
CA LYS A 119 -17.76 -7.26 -3.37
C LYS A 119 -16.69 -7.99 -4.19
N PRO A 120 -17.05 -9.03 -4.98
CA PRO A 120 -16.12 -9.67 -5.90
C PRO A 120 -15.47 -8.65 -6.85
N VAL A 121 -14.14 -8.64 -6.88
CA VAL A 121 -13.31 -7.75 -7.70
C VAL A 121 -12.83 -8.41 -8.98
N ILE A 122 -12.82 -9.74 -9.04
CA ILE A 122 -12.55 -10.54 -10.24
C ILE A 122 -13.73 -11.48 -10.46
N ASN A 123 -14.39 -11.38 -11.61
CA ASN A 123 -15.32 -12.38 -12.10
C ASN A 123 -15.15 -12.53 -13.61
N GLY A 124 -14.46 -13.58 -14.01
CA GLY A 124 -13.89 -13.68 -15.34
C GLY A 124 -12.89 -12.56 -15.62
N SER A 125 -12.88 -12.04 -16.86
CA SER A 125 -12.05 -10.93 -17.31
C SER A 125 -12.52 -9.58 -16.79
N GLN A 126 -13.63 -9.53 -16.04
CA GLN A 126 -14.08 -8.32 -15.38
C GLN A 126 -13.28 -8.12 -14.10
N VAL A 127 -12.44 -7.08 -14.09
CA VAL A 127 -11.67 -6.63 -12.94
C VAL A 127 -12.22 -5.30 -12.46
N VAL A 128 -12.88 -5.29 -11.31
CA VAL A 128 -13.48 -4.08 -10.72
C VAL A 128 -12.46 -3.43 -9.78
N LYS A 129 -12.16 -2.17 -10.04
CA LYS A 129 -11.28 -1.33 -9.21
C LYS A 129 -12.09 -0.52 -8.22
N ASP A 130 -11.41 0.11 -7.27
CA ASP A 130 -11.98 1.04 -6.29
C ASP A 130 -13.08 0.46 -5.39
N VAL A 131 -13.03 -0.85 -5.17
CA VAL A 131 -13.88 -1.52 -4.18
C VAL A 131 -13.20 -1.40 -2.82
N PRO A 132 -13.91 -0.99 -1.75
CA PRO A 132 -13.36 -1.04 -0.41
C PRO A 132 -13.04 -2.47 0.04
N ILE A 133 -11.96 -2.64 0.79
CA ILE A 133 -11.72 -3.89 1.54
C ILE A 133 -12.74 -4.02 2.68
N LYS A 134 -13.01 -5.25 3.12
CA LYS A 134 -13.84 -5.50 4.30
C LYS A 134 -13.18 -4.93 5.56
N ALA A 135 -13.98 -4.49 6.51
CA ALA A 135 -13.53 -3.78 7.71
C ALA A 135 -12.52 -4.54 8.59
N ASN A 136 -12.57 -5.88 8.57
CA ASN A 136 -11.75 -6.77 9.38
C ASN A 136 -10.53 -7.35 8.65
N VAL A 137 -10.22 -6.86 7.45
CA VAL A 137 -9.04 -7.33 6.71
C VAL A 137 -7.76 -6.74 7.31
N ASP A 138 -6.80 -7.61 7.61
CA ASP A 138 -5.48 -7.23 8.10
C ASP A 138 -4.35 -7.56 7.10
N LYS A 139 -3.13 -7.13 7.46
CA LYS A 139 -1.92 -7.35 6.64
C LYS A 139 -1.64 -8.84 6.39
N LYS A 140 -1.89 -9.72 7.37
CA LYS A 140 -1.63 -11.17 7.24
C LYS A 140 -2.57 -11.79 6.20
N GLN A 141 -3.83 -11.38 6.19
CA GLN A 141 -4.81 -11.84 5.21
C GLN A 141 -4.44 -11.41 3.78
N VAL A 142 -3.91 -10.19 3.61
CA VAL A 142 -3.41 -9.73 2.31
C VAL A 142 -2.17 -10.52 1.89
N GLU A 143 -1.23 -10.75 2.80
CA GLU A 143 0.01 -11.49 2.54
C GLU A 143 -0.22 -12.96 2.17
N ALA A 144 -1.26 -13.58 2.76
CA ALA A 144 -1.65 -14.97 2.49
C ALA A 144 -2.06 -15.22 1.04
N VAL A 145 -2.44 -14.19 0.27
CA VAL A 145 -2.76 -14.32 -1.16
C VAL A 145 -1.49 -14.68 -1.93
N LYS A 146 -1.41 -15.93 -2.39
CA LYS A 146 -0.26 -16.46 -3.13
C LYS A 146 -0.34 -16.04 -4.60
N LEU A 147 0.68 -15.33 -5.08
CA LEU A 147 0.79 -15.00 -6.50
C LEU A 147 1.39 -16.16 -7.27
N THR A 148 0.92 -16.37 -8.50
CA THR A 148 1.56 -17.29 -9.44
C THR A 148 2.72 -16.55 -10.14
N LYS A 149 3.67 -17.31 -10.70
CA LYS A 149 4.80 -16.73 -11.45
C LYS A 149 4.45 -16.38 -12.91
N ALA A 150 3.24 -16.67 -13.36
CA ALA A 150 2.80 -16.43 -14.73
C ALA A 150 2.67 -14.93 -15.01
N ASN A 151 3.11 -14.45 -16.18
CA ASN A 151 3.01 -13.04 -16.57
C ASN A 151 1.79 -12.77 -17.48
N ASP A 152 0.63 -13.32 -17.10
CA ASP A 152 -0.61 -13.16 -17.86
C ASP A 152 -1.48 -11.99 -17.33
N ALA A 153 -2.59 -11.71 -18.02
CA ALA A 153 -3.48 -10.61 -17.64
C ALA A 153 -4.16 -10.83 -16.28
N TRP A 154 -4.40 -12.08 -15.89
CA TRP A 154 -5.00 -12.43 -14.61
C TRP A 154 -4.02 -12.23 -13.46
N THR A 155 -2.75 -12.66 -13.60
CA THR A 155 -1.72 -12.45 -12.58
C THR A 155 -1.47 -10.97 -12.36
N LYS A 156 -1.46 -10.17 -13.43
CA LYS A 156 -1.37 -8.71 -13.31
C LYS A 156 -2.56 -8.13 -12.54
N ALA A 157 -3.78 -8.61 -12.81
CA ALA A 157 -4.98 -8.17 -12.10
C ALA A 157 -4.91 -8.51 -10.60
N VAL A 158 -4.60 -9.76 -10.25
CA VAL A 158 -4.44 -10.20 -8.85
C VAL A 158 -3.33 -9.43 -8.16
N THR A 159 -2.20 -9.20 -8.83
CA THR A 159 -1.06 -8.44 -8.26
C THR A 159 -1.45 -7.00 -7.95
N ALA A 160 -2.15 -6.33 -8.88
CA ALA A 160 -2.65 -4.97 -8.67
C ALA A 160 -3.69 -4.90 -7.54
N LEU A 161 -4.61 -5.86 -7.47
CA LEU A 161 -5.61 -5.93 -6.40
C LEU A 161 -5.00 -6.28 -5.04
N LYS A 162 -3.93 -7.09 -4.99
CA LYS A 162 -3.18 -7.34 -3.74
C LYS A 162 -2.46 -6.08 -3.26
N ALA A 163 -1.90 -5.29 -4.17
CA ALA A 163 -1.25 -4.02 -3.84
C ALA A 163 -2.26 -2.95 -3.38
N ASP A 164 -3.42 -2.86 -4.04
CA ASP A 164 -4.50 -1.96 -3.62
C ASP A 164 -5.02 -2.34 -2.23
N SER A 165 -5.30 -3.63 -1.97
CA SER A 165 -5.77 -4.07 -0.65
C SER A 165 -4.73 -3.82 0.45
N ALA A 166 -3.43 -4.05 0.18
CA ALA A 166 -2.35 -3.70 1.10
C ALA A 166 -2.32 -2.20 1.43
N THR A 167 -2.53 -1.36 0.42
CA THR A 167 -2.59 0.10 0.58
C THR A 167 -3.80 0.51 1.43
N GLN A 168 -4.97 -0.10 1.18
CA GLN A 168 -6.18 0.16 1.97
C GLN A 168 -6.04 -0.27 3.43
N VAL A 169 -5.38 -1.42 3.71
CA VAL A 169 -5.04 -1.86 5.07
C VAL A 169 -4.14 -0.83 5.74
N LYS A 170 -3.05 -0.42 5.08
CA LYS A 170 -2.13 0.60 5.61
C LYS A 170 -2.85 1.90 5.94
N ASN A 171 -3.66 2.43 5.02
CA ASN A 171 -4.41 3.67 5.24
C ASN A 171 -5.36 3.54 6.44
N THR A 172 -5.98 2.37 6.60
CA THR A 172 -6.87 2.09 7.74
C THR A 172 -6.10 2.05 9.06
N ASP A 173 -4.93 1.43 9.09
CA ASP A 173 -4.09 1.36 10.29
C ASP A 173 -3.47 2.72 10.65
N ASP A 174 -3.00 3.48 9.65
CA ASP A 174 -2.53 4.86 9.82
C ASP A 174 -3.63 5.76 10.41
N ALA A 175 -4.88 5.64 9.91
CA ALA A 175 -6.01 6.38 10.46
C ALA A 175 -6.32 5.97 11.90
N LYS A 176 -6.33 4.68 12.22
CA LYS A 176 -6.50 4.20 13.61
C LYS A 176 -5.40 4.75 14.53
N GLN A 177 -4.15 4.80 14.07
CA GLN A 177 -3.04 5.35 14.85
C GLN A 177 -3.17 6.87 15.05
N ALA A 178 -3.53 7.61 14.00
CA ALA A 178 -3.72 9.05 14.09
C ALA A 178 -4.88 9.44 15.01
N VAL A 179 -6.00 8.69 14.97
CA VAL A 179 -7.12 8.89 15.91
C VAL A 179 -6.68 8.61 17.35
N LYS A 180 -5.91 7.53 17.60
CA LYS A 180 -5.35 7.26 18.94
C LYS A 180 -4.39 8.35 19.42
N ALA A 181 -3.62 8.95 18.52
CA ALA A 181 -2.73 10.07 18.86
C ALA A 181 -3.54 11.32 19.24
N LEU A 182 -4.58 11.64 18.48
CA LEU A 182 -5.51 12.73 18.77
C LEU A 182 -6.22 12.56 20.13
N GLU A 183 -6.64 11.33 20.46
CA GLU A 183 -7.28 11.04 21.75
C GLU A 183 -6.34 11.29 22.94
N LYS A 184 -5.04 11.01 22.77
CA LYS A 184 -3.99 11.23 23.78
C LYS A 184 -3.57 12.69 23.88
N ASP A 185 -3.43 13.37 22.74
CA ASP A 185 -2.95 14.74 22.65
C ASP A 185 -3.85 15.56 21.72
N ARG A 186 -4.76 16.32 22.35
CA ARG A 186 -5.88 17.03 21.71
C ARG A 186 -5.45 18.38 21.14
N THR A 187 -4.54 18.36 20.17
CA THR A 187 -4.04 19.55 19.49
C THR A 187 -4.66 19.72 18.10
N PRO A 188 -4.73 20.96 17.57
CA PRO A 188 -5.15 21.21 16.19
C PRO A 188 -4.32 20.43 15.15
N GLU A 189 -3.03 20.25 15.41
CA GLU A 189 -2.13 19.49 14.53
C GLU A 189 -2.50 18.00 14.46
N ASN A 190 -2.72 17.36 15.62
CA ASN A 190 -3.13 15.95 15.64
C ASN A 190 -4.54 15.76 15.06
N LEU A 191 -5.42 16.75 15.20
CA LEU A 191 -6.74 16.74 14.58
C LEU A 191 -6.62 16.74 13.05
N ALA A 192 -5.78 17.61 12.49
CA ALA A 192 -5.53 17.69 11.06
C ALA A 192 -4.95 16.36 10.52
N LYS A 193 -3.96 15.78 11.20
CA LYS A 193 -3.38 14.47 10.85
C LYS A 193 -4.43 13.35 10.86
N ALA A 194 -5.28 13.30 11.88
CA ALA A 194 -6.35 12.31 11.98
C ALA A 194 -7.35 12.45 10.83
N GLN A 195 -7.78 13.67 10.51
CA GLN A 195 -8.70 13.95 9.41
C GLN A 195 -8.10 13.60 8.04
N GLU A 196 -6.82 13.93 7.80
CA GLU A 196 -6.12 13.57 6.56
C GLU A 196 -6.03 12.05 6.40
N ALA A 197 -5.67 11.32 7.47
CA ALA A 197 -5.60 9.87 7.44
C ALA A 197 -6.99 9.23 7.21
N LEU A 198 -8.03 9.74 7.88
CA LEU A 198 -9.43 9.35 7.67
C LEU A 198 -9.89 9.53 6.21
N ASN A 199 -9.42 10.59 5.54
CA ASN A 199 -9.76 10.84 4.14
C ASN A 199 -9.25 9.73 3.19
N LYS A 200 -8.16 9.05 3.56
CA LYS A 200 -7.58 7.93 2.80
C LYS A 200 -8.26 6.59 3.06
N VAL A 201 -9.13 6.48 4.07
CA VAL A 201 -9.91 5.27 4.38
C VAL A 201 -11.08 5.14 3.40
N LYS A 202 -11.05 4.09 2.56
CA LYS A 202 -12.13 3.79 1.61
C LYS A 202 -13.35 3.12 2.26
N ASN A 203 -13.13 2.24 3.25
CA ASN A 203 -14.23 1.53 3.92
C ASN A 203 -15.10 2.50 4.72
N THR A 204 -16.36 2.67 4.31
CA THR A 204 -17.28 3.66 4.90
C THR A 204 -17.65 3.34 6.34
N THR A 205 -17.75 2.05 6.70
CA THR A 205 -18.06 1.61 8.06
C THR A 205 -16.92 1.94 9.02
N VAL A 206 -15.68 1.61 8.63
CA VAL A 206 -14.48 1.94 9.42
C VAL A 206 -14.31 3.45 9.52
N LYS A 207 -14.47 4.18 8.41
CA LYS A 207 -14.39 5.65 8.40
C LYS A 207 -15.42 6.28 9.34
N LYS A 208 -16.65 5.76 9.35
CA LYS A 208 -17.70 6.21 10.28
C LYS A 208 -17.33 5.93 11.74
N ASP A 209 -16.85 4.73 12.07
CA ASP A 209 -16.41 4.40 13.45
C ASP A 209 -15.26 5.28 13.94
N LEU A 210 -14.32 5.61 13.05
CA LEU A 210 -13.22 6.50 13.41
C LEU A 210 -13.71 7.95 13.56
N ASN A 211 -14.62 8.43 12.71
CA ASN A 211 -15.20 9.77 12.82
C ASN A 211 -15.97 9.97 14.14
N THR A 212 -16.68 8.96 14.66
CA THR A 212 -17.38 9.09 15.95
C THR A 212 -16.43 9.34 17.13
N LYS A 213 -15.15 8.98 16.99
CA LYS A 213 -14.09 9.26 17.98
C LYS A 213 -13.47 10.65 17.76
N VAL A 214 -13.32 11.08 16.51
CA VAL A 214 -12.71 12.37 16.15
C VAL A 214 -13.65 13.55 16.41
N ASP A 215 -14.93 13.42 16.06
CA ASP A 215 -15.92 14.52 16.15
C ASP A 215 -16.04 15.18 17.53
N PRO A 216 -16.10 14.46 18.67
CA PRO A 216 -16.16 15.11 19.98
C PRO A 216 -14.85 15.84 20.31
N VAL A 217 -13.69 15.25 19.99
CA VAL A 217 -12.39 15.87 20.23
C VAL A 217 -12.22 17.12 19.38
N LYS A 218 -12.67 17.07 18.11
CA LYS A 218 -12.70 18.22 17.21
C LYS A 218 -13.46 19.39 17.84
N LYS A 219 -14.69 19.17 18.32
CA LYS A 219 -15.50 20.20 18.95
C LYS A 219 -14.81 20.83 20.16
N GLU A 220 -14.20 20.00 21.01
CA GLU A 220 -13.46 20.50 22.17
C GLU A 220 -12.27 21.38 21.79
N ILE A 221 -11.50 20.96 20.78
CA ILE A 221 -10.36 21.75 20.27
C ILE A 221 -10.84 23.08 19.69
N GLU A 222 -11.90 23.05 18.87
CA GLU A 222 -12.49 24.26 18.29
C GLU A 222 -12.96 25.24 19.37
N THR A 223 -13.64 24.76 20.40
CA THR A 223 -14.05 25.60 21.55
C THR A 223 -12.84 26.20 22.27
N LYS A 224 -11.82 25.39 22.59
CA LYS A 224 -10.60 25.87 23.28
C LYS A 224 -9.84 26.93 22.47
N VAL A 225 -9.75 26.75 21.15
CA VAL A 225 -9.11 27.72 20.25
C VAL A 225 -9.92 29.02 20.23
N GLN A 226 -11.25 28.95 20.15
CA GLN A 226 -12.11 30.15 20.19
C GLN A 226 -11.98 30.89 21.52
N GLU A 227 -12.00 30.18 22.65
CA GLU A 227 -11.83 30.79 23.98
C GLU A 227 -10.46 31.46 24.14
N GLN A 228 -9.38 30.85 23.64
CA GLN A 228 -8.04 31.44 23.67
C GLN A 228 -7.95 32.68 22.78
N GLN A 229 -8.54 32.66 21.58
CA GLN A 229 -8.57 33.83 20.70
C GLN A 229 -9.36 34.98 21.35
N ALA A 230 -10.49 34.70 21.99
CA ALA A 230 -11.27 35.72 22.69
C ALA A 230 -10.49 36.34 23.87
N LYS A 231 -9.77 35.53 24.65
CA LYS A 231 -8.90 36.04 25.74
C LYS A 231 -7.77 36.91 25.22
N GLN A 232 -7.08 36.47 24.16
CA GLN A 232 -6.00 37.26 23.55
C GLN A 232 -6.50 38.60 23.00
N GLN A 233 -7.71 38.65 22.44
CA GLN A 233 -8.32 39.91 21.99
C GLN A 233 -8.67 40.85 23.15
N ALA A 234 -9.22 40.31 24.25
CA ALA A 234 -9.52 41.10 25.45
C ALA A 234 -8.25 41.65 26.12
N ASP A 235 -7.20 40.84 26.22
CA ASP A 235 -5.91 41.26 26.79
C ASP A 235 -5.24 42.35 25.93
N ALA A 236 -5.28 42.21 24.60
CA ALA A 236 -4.74 43.20 23.67
C ALA A 236 -5.47 44.56 23.77
N GLN A 237 -6.81 44.55 23.90
CA GLN A 237 -7.61 45.77 24.10
C GLN A 237 -7.32 46.46 25.43
N THR A 238 -7.12 45.68 26.49
CA THR A 238 -6.81 46.21 27.83
C THR A 238 -5.41 46.85 27.85
N GLN A 239 -4.44 46.27 27.14
CA GLN A 239 -3.09 46.85 26.97
C GLN A 239 -3.11 48.16 26.17
N THR A 240 -3.97 48.29 25.15
CA THR A 240 -4.06 49.54 24.36
C THR A 240 -4.69 50.69 25.16
N GLN A 241 -5.69 50.40 26.00
CA GLN A 241 -6.30 51.42 26.88
C GLN A 241 -5.35 51.90 27.98
N ALA A 242 -4.54 51.02 28.58
CA ALA A 242 -3.55 51.41 29.57
C ALA A 242 -2.46 52.35 29.01
N GLN A 243 -2.06 52.17 27.74
CA GLN A 243 -1.07 53.02 27.07
C GLN A 243 -1.60 54.41 26.65
N GLN A 244 -2.90 54.54 26.39
CA GLN A 244 -3.54 55.85 26.10
C GLN A 244 -3.77 56.70 27.36
N GLN A 245 -3.93 56.06 28.53
CA GLN A 245 -4.12 56.79 29.79
C GLN A 245 -2.80 57.36 30.36
N SER A 246 -1.64 56.80 29.99
CA SER A 246 -0.32 57.32 30.41
C SER A 246 0.18 58.54 29.63
N THR A 247 -0.40 58.84 28.45
CA THR A 247 -0.02 60.00 27.61
C THR A 247 -0.82 61.27 27.89
N SER A 248 -1.88 61.18 28.72
CA SER A 248 -2.77 62.31 29.04
C SER A 248 -2.43 63.00 30.38
N GLN A 249 -1.43 62.53 31.12
CA GLN A 249 -1.10 63.03 32.47
C GLN A 249 0.24 63.79 32.56
N ALA A 250 0.84 64.15 31.41
CA ALA A 250 2.08 64.94 31.34
C ALA A 250 1.88 66.41 30.92
N GLN A 251 0.65 66.93 30.90
CA GLN A 251 0.35 68.30 30.47
C GLN A 251 -0.47 69.06 31.53
N GLY A 252 0.23 69.58 32.55
CA GLY A 252 -0.31 70.46 33.59
C GLY A 252 0.48 70.27 34.88
N THR A 253 1.47 71.09 35.20
CA THR A 253 1.34 72.44 35.78
C THR A 253 2.76 73.04 35.84
N THR A 254 3.00 74.31 35.52
CA THR A 254 3.12 75.37 36.55
C THR A 254 3.34 76.75 35.90
N SER A 255 2.72 77.74 36.53
CA SER A 255 2.64 79.15 36.15
C SER A 255 3.93 79.95 36.39
N ALA A 256 4.15 80.98 35.56
CA ALA A 256 5.10 82.09 35.71
C ALA A 256 4.73 83.00 36.93
N PRO A 257 5.54 83.99 37.41
CA PRO A 257 6.47 84.86 36.63
C PRO A 257 7.80 85.29 37.29
N GLN A 258 8.68 85.90 36.45
CA GLN A 258 9.69 86.96 36.69
C GLN A 258 10.50 86.94 38.02
N THR A 259 11.83 87.10 38.06
CA THR A 259 12.61 88.21 37.48
C THR A 259 14.12 87.97 37.70
N GLN A 260 14.92 88.55 36.81
CA GLN A 260 16.19 89.26 37.08
C GLN A 260 17.52 88.47 37.09
N SER A 261 18.20 88.70 35.96
CA SER A 261 19.60 88.49 35.64
C SER A 261 20.56 89.18 36.61
N THR A 262 21.78 88.66 36.77
CA THR A 262 23.02 89.37 36.41
C THR A 262 24.24 88.42 36.42
N PRO A 263 25.32 88.77 35.70
CA PRO A 263 26.20 87.80 35.06
C PRO A 263 27.68 87.87 35.48
N ALA A 264 28.43 86.83 35.07
CA ALA A 264 29.87 86.81 34.77
C ALA A 264 30.83 87.13 35.96
N THR A 265 32.06 86.64 36.05
CA THR A 265 33.07 86.36 35.03
C THR A 265 34.22 85.60 35.71
N SER A 266 35.01 84.86 34.91
CA SER A 266 36.50 84.79 34.95
C SER A 266 37.17 84.64 36.33
N GLY A 267 37.95 83.61 36.63
CA GLY A 267 38.83 82.86 35.75
C GLY A 267 40.17 82.65 36.47
N ASN A 268 40.96 81.75 35.89
CA ASN A 268 42.41 81.62 36.01
C ASN A 268 43.01 80.45 36.84
N THR A 269 43.80 79.68 36.08
CA THR A 269 45.09 79.04 36.40
C THR A 269 45.17 77.83 37.33
N GLY A 270 45.45 76.68 36.68
CA GLY A 270 46.79 76.10 36.71
C GLY A 270 47.02 74.96 37.71
N GLY A 271 47.55 73.82 37.23
CA GLY A 271 48.14 72.81 38.12
C GLY A 271 48.10 71.38 37.58
N THR A 272 49.26 70.91 37.14
CA THR A 272 49.56 69.64 36.45
C THR A 272 49.54 68.38 37.35
N SER A 273 49.29 67.23 36.71
CA SER A 273 49.94 65.90 36.88
C SER A 273 49.37 64.79 37.79
N ASN A 274 49.17 63.65 37.11
CA ASN A 274 49.49 62.25 37.43
C ASN A 274 48.61 61.38 38.36
N ASN A 275 47.71 60.63 37.71
CA ASN A 275 47.58 59.16 37.66
C ASN A 275 48.27 58.31 38.76
N VAL A 276 47.51 57.53 39.56
CA VAL A 276 47.73 56.11 39.92
C VAL A 276 46.41 55.52 40.50
N ALA A 277 45.97 54.36 39.99
CA ALA A 277 44.90 53.51 40.54
C ALA A 277 45.46 52.53 41.62
N PRO A 278 44.66 51.89 42.51
CA PRO A 278 44.05 50.61 42.10
C PRO A 278 42.77 50.13 42.85
N ARG A 279 42.11 49.15 42.20
CA ARG A 279 41.41 47.95 42.70
C ARG A 279 40.29 48.08 43.74
N GLN A 280 39.12 47.56 43.36
CA GLN A 280 38.09 47.13 44.29
C GLN A 280 37.56 45.73 43.91
N SER A 281 37.49 44.85 44.90
CA SER A 281 36.89 43.52 44.85
C SER A 281 35.56 43.58 45.60
N GLN A 282 34.47 43.03 45.05
CA GLN A 282 33.36 42.50 45.85
C GLN A 282 32.38 41.66 44.99
N PRO A 283 31.92 40.49 45.49
CA PRO A 283 30.78 39.76 44.95
C PRO A 283 29.53 39.95 45.83
N ALA A 284 28.33 39.86 45.22
CA ALA A 284 27.19 39.04 45.66
C ALA A 284 25.85 39.46 45.01
N GLN A 285 25.29 38.50 44.26
CA GLN A 285 23.88 38.11 44.10
C GLN A 285 22.76 39.14 44.31
N SER A 286 21.91 39.33 43.28
CA SER A 286 20.54 38.80 43.25
C SER A 286 19.76 39.25 42.00
N SER A 287 19.33 38.24 41.24
CA SER A 287 18.02 38.11 40.56
C SER A 287 17.52 39.14 39.51
N ASN A 288 17.59 38.67 38.26
CA ASN A 288 16.60 38.67 37.18
C ASN A 288 16.00 39.98 36.58
N ASN A 289 16.29 40.10 35.27
CA ASN A 289 15.41 40.31 34.10
C ASN A 289 14.22 41.29 34.23
N GLY A 290 13.98 42.20 33.29
CA GLY A 290 14.56 42.37 31.95
C GLY A 290 13.54 43.06 31.03
N GLY A 291 14.02 43.93 30.15
CA GLY A 291 13.26 44.64 29.11
C GLY A 291 13.83 46.05 28.92
N GLY A 292 14.23 46.52 27.74
CA GLY A 292 14.21 45.97 26.39
C GLY A 292 14.87 46.98 25.43
N SER A 293 14.53 46.88 24.13
CA SER A 293 14.90 47.78 23.01
C SER A 293 16.30 47.51 22.42
N SER A 294 16.53 47.42 21.11
CA SER A 294 16.07 48.31 20.03
C SER A 294 16.21 47.65 18.63
N THR A 295 15.46 48.15 17.65
CA THR A 295 15.49 47.89 16.19
C THR A 295 16.76 48.46 15.49
N PRO A 296 16.88 48.46 14.14
CA PRO A 296 17.02 47.34 13.19
C PRO A 296 18.27 47.52 12.27
N SER A 297 18.81 46.47 11.61
CA SER A 297 19.61 46.58 10.36
C SER A 297 20.05 45.24 9.76
N GLN A 298 20.06 45.20 8.41
CA GLN A 298 20.85 44.35 7.47
C GLN A 298 20.41 42.91 7.15
N PRO A 299 20.81 42.34 5.97
CA PRO A 299 20.59 42.84 4.61
C PRO A 299 20.05 41.72 3.67
N ALA A 300 19.69 42.10 2.44
CA ALA A 300 19.29 41.21 1.36
C ALA A 300 20.45 40.34 0.83
N GLN A 301 20.17 39.05 0.56
CA GLN A 301 20.87 38.25 -0.47
C GLN A 301 19.88 37.31 -1.19
N GLN A 302 19.79 37.47 -2.51
CA GLN A 302 19.35 36.49 -3.50
C GLN A 302 20.53 35.53 -3.80
N PRO A 303 20.37 34.31 -4.36
CA PRO A 303 20.08 34.12 -5.80
C PRO A 303 19.11 32.94 -6.11
N SER A 304 18.17 33.09 -7.04
CA SER A 304 18.24 32.69 -8.48
C SER A 304 17.91 31.21 -8.79
N GLN A 305 16.83 31.02 -9.54
CA GLN A 305 16.65 29.89 -10.45
C GLN A 305 17.73 29.90 -11.55
N PRO A 306 17.96 28.76 -12.21
CA PRO A 306 17.74 28.78 -13.65
C PRO A 306 16.94 27.58 -14.18
N ALA A 307 16.33 27.83 -15.32
CA ALA A 307 15.63 26.88 -16.16
C ALA A 307 16.58 26.23 -17.19
N ASN A 308 16.25 24.98 -17.54
CA ASN A 308 16.27 24.37 -18.87
C ASN A 308 17.61 24.24 -19.65
N GLN A 309 18.01 22.99 -19.93
CA GLN A 309 18.40 22.57 -21.28
C GLN A 309 18.53 21.05 -21.43
N ASN A 310 17.90 20.54 -22.49
CA ASN A 310 18.21 19.28 -23.19
C ASN A 310 19.72 19.16 -23.47
N ASN A 311 20.31 17.97 -23.34
CA ASN A 311 20.79 17.18 -24.49
C ASN A 311 21.27 15.78 -24.07
N SER A 312 21.03 14.87 -25.00
CA SER A 312 21.53 13.51 -25.19
C SER A 312 23.03 13.35 -24.95
N GLY A 313 23.45 12.14 -24.55
CA GLY A 313 24.85 11.73 -24.63
C GLY A 313 25.16 10.50 -23.80
N ASP A 314 25.40 9.40 -24.50
CA ASP A 314 25.92 8.11 -24.01
C ASP A 314 27.13 8.24 -23.06
N GLY A 315 27.22 7.32 -22.10
CA GLY A 315 28.39 7.23 -21.23
C GLY A 315 28.32 6.07 -20.25
N TYR A 316 28.80 4.90 -20.70
CA TYR A 316 29.18 3.78 -19.85
C TYR A 316 30.13 4.23 -18.73
N TRP A 317 29.77 3.95 -17.47
CA TRP A 317 30.73 3.72 -16.39
C TRP A 317 30.18 2.67 -15.42
N THR A 318 30.84 1.51 -15.43
CA THR A 318 30.77 0.45 -14.44
C THR A 318 31.58 0.84 -13.21
N ASP A 319 30.95 0.76 -12.03
CA ASP A 319 31.61 0.63 -10.73
C ASP A 319 30.58 -0.05 -9.79
N GLY A 320 30.76 -1.23 -9.20
CA GLY A 320 31.98 -2.01 -9.00
C GLY A 320 32.30 -2.16 -7.52
N LYS A 321 31.37 -2.52 -6.63
CA LYS A 321 31.70 -2.81 -5.21
C LYS A 321 30.84 -3.89 -4.51
N TYR A 322 31.59 -4.90 -4.05
CA TYR A 322 31.40 -5.86 -2.94
C TYR A 322 30.41 -7.04 -3.09
N TYR A 323 30.97 -8.24 -3.28
CA TYR A 323 30.84 -9.32 -2.29
C TYR A 323 32.19 -10.02 -2.11
N ASN A 324 32.60 -10.14 -0.84
CA ASN A 324 33.75 -10.91 -0.42
C ASN A 324 33.33 -12.38 -0.35
N THR A 325 34.18 -13.22 -0.92
CA THR A 325 34.23 -14.68 -0.88
C THR A 325 34.51 -15.16 0.54
N ASP A 326 33.94 -16.31 0.93
CA ASP A 326 34.58 -17.40 1.69
C ASP A 326 33.51 -18.32 2.31
N HIS A 327 33.27 -19.47 1.68
CA HIS A 327 33.06 -20.76 2.35
C HIS A 327 33.22 -21.90 1.33
N ASP A 328 34.30 -22.67 1.52
CA ASP A 328 34.46 -24.06 1.09
C ASP A 328 33.28 -24.91 1.63
N GLY A 329 32.82 -26.02 1.07
CA GLY A 329 33.34 -26.87 0.01
C GLY A 329 33.08 -28.33 0.40
N ASP A 330 31.98 -28.92 -0.10
CA ASP A 330 31.66 -30.37 -0.22
C ASP A 330 30.16 -30.51 -0.55
N GLY A 331 29.66 -31.31 -1.49
CA GLY A 331 30.22 -32.41 -2.26
C GLY A 331 29.19 -33.56 -2.27
N ASN A 332 28.15 -33.51 -3.12
CA ASN A 332 27.54 -34.69 -3.76
C ASN A 332 26.37 -34.30 -4.67
N VAL A 333 26.57 -34.40 -5.98
CA VAL A 333 25.49 -34.51 -6.97
C VAL A 333 26.01 -35.48 -7.99
N ASP A 334 25.38 -36.66 -8.12
CA ASP A 334 25.73 -37.59 -9.17
C ASP A 334 24.67 -38.70 -9.38
N TRP A 335 24.24 -38.79 -10.65
CA TRP A 335 23.71 -39.91 -11.45
C TRP A 335 22.40 -40.62 -11.07
N TRP A 336 21.46 -40.63 -12.02
CA TRP A 336 21.16 -41.83 -12.84
C TRP A 336 20.50 -41.40 -14.16
N ASP A 337 21.34 -41.31 -15.19
CA ASP A 337 21.00 -41.59 -16.59
C ASP A 337 21.45 -43.03 -16.86
N GLY A 338 20.70 -43.79 -17.65
CA GLY A 338 20.88 -45.23 -17.77
C GLY A 338 19.94 -45.92 -18.75
N MET A 339 20.08 -45.57 -20.03
CA MET A 339 20.37 -46.48 -21.15
C MET A 339 19.46 -47.72 -21.37
N LEU A 340 18.82 -47.77 -22.55
CA LEU A 340 18.66 -48.99 -23.35
C LEU A 340 18.23 -48.62 -24.78
N GLU A 341 19.22 -48.34 -25.63
CA GLU A 341 19.13 -48.43 -27.08
C GLU A 341 19.78 -49.76 -27.53
N ASP A 342 19.20 -50.31 -28.61
CA ASP A 342 19.76 -51.24 -29.59
C ASP A 342 20.01 -52.71 -29.23
N TYR A 343 19.04 -53.55 -29.62
CA TYR A 343 19.29 -54.81 -30.32
C TYR A 343 18.08 -55.14 -31.23
N PHE A 344 18.22 -54.92 -32.54
CA PHE A 344 17.53 -55.72 -33.56
C PHE A 344 18.41 -55.81 -34.81
N THR A 345 19.03 -56.97 -34.97
CA THR A 345 19.66 -57.40 -36.22
C THR A 345 18.61 -58.10 -37.07
N ILE A 346 18.64 -57.80 -38.37
CA ILE A 346 17.88 -58.43 -39.44
C ILE A 346 18.59 -59.74 -39.83
N ASP A 347 17.90 -60.87 -39.71
CA ASP A 347 17.68 -61.89 -40.76
C ASP A 347 16.67 -62.95 -40.30
#